data_AF-A0A1I5Y0L1-F1
#
_entry.id   AF-A0A1I5Y0L1-F1
#
_cell.length_a   1.000
_cell.length_b   1.000
_cell.length_c   1.000
_cell.angle_alpha   90.00
_cell.angle_beta   90.00
_cell.angle_gamma   90.00
#
_symmetry.space_group_name_H-M   'P 1'
#
loop_
_entity.id
_entity.type
_entity.pdbx_description
1 polymer ?
#
loop_
_entity_poly.entity_id
_entity_poly.type
_entity_poly.pdbx_seq_one_letter_code
_entity_poly.pdbx_strand_id
1 'polypeptide(L)'
;MVMRKKLILPVLFILFCAISHAQSLGWMMGTWKGTGGIIQIDDVSGGSFSGTKTSGINNHKITTAISGAFRGRGLYLEDGEVLRGEGQPTSQGYDCSACTPVTKIVIKQDSLVLVNSISNCDEKCNGETFFYRLLTEYDSATQRYLVDRFGRPSDIIGFRPRRPQEDIPVASNDNNEPLKNDVVPNAAINDAAEKEKRIKDSLDNIARIRQQQIKDSTLFAQQKKRDKEITDSLNLAKQKEQQRIQDLLDNVARIRQQQIADSILLAQKNKRQQEITDSLNLAKQKEQQRIQDSLDNVARIRQQQIADSIVLAQQKKREKEIADSLNLVQQKEQQRIQDSLDNVARIRQQQINDSTLLAQQKRRQQQIADSLAAVHKQQYADSLQQAALAKTVPPSAADSSSSGKALTTRTNVLLGTYHITSPDILIELFDNAEIDGDRVSVYHNDTLIVSNEMLDKKPITLNIHADTASREHEFVLVAENLGSIPPNSALMRITAGKQSYRLSVKTDMKTNARIVFYYDGK
;
A
#
# COMPACT_ATOMS: atom_id res chain seq x y z
N MET A 1 -48.04 44.82 28.32
CA MET A 1 -47.42 46.04 27.74
C MET A 1 -46.15 45.64 27.02
N VAL A 2 -45.99 46.02 25.74
CA VAL A 2 -44.78 45.95 24.88
C VAL A 2 -43.97 44.62 24.83
N MET A 3 -43.87 44.02 23.64
CA MET A 3 -42.93 42.91 23.36
C MET A 3 -41.48 43.40 23.23
N ARG A 4 -40.51 42.53 23.55
CA ARG A 4 -39.26 42.42 22.78
C ARG A 4 -38.92 40.96 22.48
N LYS A 5 -39.40 40.46 21.33
CA LYS A 5 -38.92 39.20 20.75
C LYS A 5 -37.45 39.38 20.36
N LYS A 6 -36.53 38.59 20.94
CA LYS A 6 -35.23 38.33 20.29
C LYS A 6 -35.42 37.17 19.32
N LEU A 7 -35.21 37.42 18.04
CA LEU A 7 -35.37 36.43 16.98
C LEU A 7 -34.17 35.49 17.00
N ILE A 8 -34.34 34.26 17.48
CA ILE A 8 -33.34 33.20 17.30
C ILE A 8 -33.47 32.70 15.86
N LEU A 9 -32.72 33.33 14.96
CA LEU A 9 -32.57 32.85 13.60
C LEU A 9 -31.66 31.61 13.64
N PRO A 10 -32.07 30.45 13.11
CA PRO A 10 -31.14 29.33 12.97
C PRO A 10 -30.09 29.74 11.95
N VAL A 11 -28.82 29.80 12.37
CA VAL A 11 -27.68 29.91 11.46
C VAL A 11 -27.60 28.56 10.74
N LEU A 12 -28.33 28.45 9.63
CA LEU A 12 -28.19 27.35 8.69
C LEU A 12 -26.71 27.25 8.33
N PHE A 13 -26.17 26.03 8.38
CA PHE A 13 -24.73 25.79 8.31
C PHE A 13 -24.22 26.09 6.89
N ILE A 14 -23.95 27.37 6.60
CA ILE A 14 -23.18 27.81 5.43
C ILE A 14 -21.71 27.48 5.71
N LEU A 15 -21.44 26.18 5.80
CA LEU A 15 -20.19 25.63 5.32
C LEU A 15 -20.21 25.91 3.82
N PHE A 16 -19.71 27.08 3.42
CA PHE A 16 -19.54 27.38 2.00
C PHE A 16 -18.45 26.43 1.54
N CYS A 17 -18.89 25.29 1.02
CA CYS A 17 -18.03 24.14 0.84
C CYS A 17 -17.00 24.54 -0.21
N ALA A 18 -15.76 24.75 0.23
CA ALA A 18 -14.61 24.81 -0.63
C ALA A 18 -14.39 23.41 -1.18
N ILE A 19 -15.27 23.00 -2.10
CA ILE A 19 -15.12 21.84 -2.94
C ILE A 19 -13.92 22.16 -3.82
N SER A 20 -12.74 21.83 -3.30
CA SER A 20 -11.62 21.41 -4.11
C SER A 20 -12.20 20.40 -5.09
N HIS A 21 -12.37 20.82 -6.34
CA HIS A 21 -12.94 19.98 -7.39
C HIS A 21 -11.89 18.91 -7.73
N ALA A 22 -11.83 17.88 -6.91
CA ALA A 22 -11.34 16.57 -7.29
C ALA A 22 -12.25 16.12 -8.44
N GLN A 23 -11.84 16.46 -9.67
CA GLN A 23 -12.59 16.18 -10.89
C GLN A 23 -12.72 14.67 -10.99
N SER A 24 -13.87 14.13 -10.57
CA SER A 24 -14.12 12.70 -10.65
C SER A 24 -14.01 12.29 -12.11
N LEU A 25 -12.95 11.54 -12.42
CA LEU A 25 -12.72 10.99 -13.75
C LEU A 25 -13.68 9.82 -14.05
N GLY A 26 -14.74 9.60 -13.25
CA GLY A 26 -15.69 8.49 -13.42
C GLY A 26 -16.38 8.47 -14.79
N TRP A 27 -16.42 9.59 -15.52
CA TRP A 27 -16.82 9.65 -16.93
C TRP A 27 -15.87 8.88 -17.87
N MET A 28 -14.67 8.52 -17.43
CA MET A 28 -13.75 7.64 -18.16
C MET A 28 -14.11 6.16 -18.03
N MET A 29 -14.78 5.72 -16.96
CA MET A 29 -15.07 4.30 -16.72
C MET A 29 -15.98 3.70 -17.80
N GLY A 30 -15.72 2.43 -18.14
CA GLY A 30 -16.44 1.68 -19.16
C GLY A 30 -15.68 1.54 -20.49
N THR A 31 -16.41 1.13 -21.53
CA THR A 31 -15.83 0.66 -22.78
C THR A 31 -15.68 1.77 -23.82
N TRP A 32 -14.45 2.02 -24.26
CA TRP A 32 -14.07 2.88 -25.38
C TRP A 32 -13.72 2.02 -26.59
N LYS A 33 -14.16 2.42 -27.80
CA LYS A 33 -14.01 1.61 -29.03
C LYS A 33 -13.31 2.43 -30.11
N GLY A 34 -12.54 1.80 -31.00
CA GLY A 34 -12.04 2.49 -32.19
C GLY A 34 -10.94 1.74 -32.95
N THR A 35 -10.05 2.49 -33.61
CA THR A 35 -9.08 1.93 -34.56
C THR A 35 -8.00 1.10 -33.89
N GLY A 36 -7.64 1.40 -32.63
CA GLY A 36 -6.75 0.59 -31.81
C GLY A 36 -7.44 -0.57 -31.08
N GLY A 37 -8.67 -0.94 -31.47
CA GLY A 37 -9.44 -2.01 -30.83
C GLY A 37 -10.39 -1.50 -29.74
N ILE A 38 -10.36 -2.13 -28.57
CA ILE A 38 -11.22 -1.81 -27.43
C ILE A 38 -10.36 -1.48 -26.21
N ILE A 39 -10.64 -0.34 -25.58
CA ILE A 39 -10.17 -0.01 -24.23
C ILE A 39 -11.35 -0.17 -23.27
N GLN A 40 -11.11 -0.78 -22.12
CA GLN A 40 -12.06 -0.94 -21.04
C GLN A 40 -11.40 -0.34 -19.79
N ILE A 41 -12.02 0.69 -19.19
CA ILE A 41 -11.51 1.34 -17.98
C ILE A 41 -12.36 0.86 -16.80
N ASP A 42 -11.71 0.18 -15.84
CA ASP A 42 -12.35 -0.60 -14.78
C ASP A 42 -12.22 0.03 -13.39
N ASP A 43 -11.11 0.75 -13.11
CA ASP A 43 -10.95 1.59 -11.93
C ASP A 43 -10.55 3.03 -12.30
N VAL A 44 -11.00 3.97 -11.48
CA VAL A 44 -10.66 5.38 -11.54
C VAL A 44 -10.49 5.92 -10.10
N SER A 45 -9.27 6.27 -9.74
CA SER A 45 -8.90 6.62 -8.38
C SER A 45 -7.82 7.73 -8.34
N GLY A 46 -8.03 8.76 -7.51
CA GLY A 46 -7.03 9.81 -7.24
C GLY A 46 -6.58 10.71 -8.42
N GLY A 47 -7.26 10.66 -9.57
CA GLY A 47 -6.80 11.31 -10.82
C GLY A 47 -6.04 10.38 -11.76
N SER A 48 -5.86 9.12 -11.36
CA SER A 48 -5.39 8.00 -12.17
C SER A 48 -6.56 7.09 -12.60
N PHE A 49 -6.29 6.19 -13.54
CA PHE A 49 -7.21 5.16 -13.98
C PHE A 49 -6.44 3.87 -14.35
N SER A 50 -7.15 2.74 -14.37
CA SER A 50 -6.62 1.46 -14.86
C SER A 50 -7.69 0.62 -15.54
N GLY A 51 -7.26 -0.39 -16.28
CA GLY A 51 -8.14 -1.32 -16.97
C GLY A 51 -7.39 -2.16 -18.01
N THR A 52 -8.03 -2.45 -19.13
CA THR A 52 -7.47 -3.32 -20.18
C THR A 52 -7.65 -2.75 -21.59
N LYS A 53 -6.74 -3.14 -22.49
CA LYS A 53 -6.70 -2.78 -23.90
C LYS A 53 -6.63 -4.06 -24.73
N THR A 54 -7.68 -4.33 -25.50
CA THR A 54 -7.76 -5.50 -26.39
C THR A 54 -7.59 -5.06 -27.84
N SER A 55 -6.44 -5.40 -28.40
CA SER A 55 -6.06 -5.16 -29.81
C SER A 55 -6.25 -6.44 -30.63
N GLY A 56 -6.70 -6.28 -31.88
CA GLY A 56 -6.75 -7.37 -32.85
C GLY A 56 -5.59 -7.29 -33.85
N ILE A 57 -4.73 -8.31 -33.90
CA ILE A 57 -3.59 -8.38 -34.82
C ILE A 57 -3.64 -9.74 -35.53
N ASN A 58 -3.68 -9.75 -36.86
CA ASN A 58 -3.63 -10.98 -37.68
C ASN A 58 -4.59 -12.09 -37.21
N ASN A 59 -5.87 -11.73 -37.02
CA ASN A 59 -6.95 -12.58 -36.46
C ASN A 59 -6.80 -13.01 -34.98
N HIS A 60 -5.71 -12.68 -34.32
CA HIS A 60 -5.45 -12.96 -32.91
C HIS A 60 -5.86 -11.77 -32.03
N LYS A 61 -6.27 -12.06 -30.79
CA LYS A 61 -6.59 -11.04 -29.78
C LYS A 61 -5.50 -11.00 -28.72
N ILE A 62 -4.97 -9.81 -28.50
CA ILE A 62 -4.02 -9.51 -27.43
C ILE A 62 -4.69 -8.52 -26.49
N THR A 63 -4.87 -8.92 -25.23
CA THR A 63 -5.36 -8.08 -24.14
C THR A 63 -4.20 -7.74 -23.22
N THR A 64 -3.88 -6.45 -23.13
CA THR A 64 -2.83 -5.87 -22.29
C THR A 64 -3.47 -5.10 -21.14
N ALA A 65 -2.84 -5.08 -19.97
CA ALA A 65 -3.17 -4.14 -18.91
C ALA A 65 -2.89 -2.70 -19.40
N ILE A 66 -3.66 -1.73 -18.93
CA ILE A 66 -3.32 -0.31 -19.07
C ILE A 66 -3.45 0.42 -17.74
N SER A 67 -2.60 1.41 -17.56
CA SER A 67 -2.70 2.41 -16.50
C SER A 67 -2.60 3.81 -17.10
N GLY A 68 -2.91 4.83 -16.31
CA GLY A 68 -2.69 6.20 -16.74
C GLY A 68 -3.12 7.24 -15.72
N ALA A 69 -2.87 8.50 -16.05
CA ALA A 69 -3.17 9.64 -15.19
C ALA A 69 -3.62 10.85 -16.01
N PHE A 70 -4.54 11.64 -15.45
CA PHE A 70 -4.95 12.92 -16.02
C PHE A 70 -4.24 14.06 -15.27
N ARG A 71 -3.36 14.79 -15.96
CA ARG A 71 -2.56 15.88 -15.35
C ARG A 71 -2.81 17.21 -16.09
N GLY A 72 -3.52 18.13 -15.44
CA GLY A 72 -3.83 19.47 -15.95
C GLY A 72 -4.83 19.49 -17.10
N ARG A 73 -4.34 19.25 -18.33
CA ARG A 73 -5.14 18.99 -19.55
C ARG A 73 -4.62 17.79 -20.36
N GLY A 74 -3.47 17.21 -19.98
CA GLY A 74 -2.90 16.04 -20.64
C GLY A 74 -3.48 14.75 -20.06
N LEU A 75 -3.78 13.80 -20.93
CA LEU A 75 -4.04 12.41 -20.57
C LEU A 75 -2.76 11.62 -20.85
N TYR A 76 -2.30 10.86 -19.86
CA TYR A 76 -1.17 9.94 -19.99
C TYR A 76 -1.73 8.52 -19.89
N LEU A 77 -1.30 7.64 -20.80
CA LEU A 77 -1.72 6.24 -20.89
C LEU A 77 -0.48 5.40 -21.16
N GLU A 78 -0.29 4.36 -20.36
CA GLU A 78 0.84 3.45 -20.40
C GLU A 78 0.29 2.02 -20.61
N ASP A 79 0.82 1.32 -21.63
CA ASP A 79 0.54 -0.10 -21.84
C ASP A 79 1.41 -0.92 -20.87
N GLY A 80 0.80 -1.84 -20.12
CA GLY A 80 1.46 -2.70 -19.14
C GLY A 80 1.69 -4.13 -19.62
N GLU A 81 1.56 -5.10 -18.72
CA GLU A 81 1.76 -6.52 -19.01
C GLU A 81 0.66 -7.11 -19.92
N VAL A 82 1.01 -8.09 -20.76
CA VAL A 82 0.06 -8.83 -21.59
C VAL A 82 -0.69 -9.85 -20.73
N LEU A 83 -1.98 -9.60 -20.49
CA LEU A 83 -2.84 -10.41 -19.63
C LEU A 83 -3.39 -11.65 -20.33
N ARG A 84 -3.61 -11.58 -21.66
CA ARG A 84 -4.07 -12.71 -22.48
C ARG A 84 -3.67 -12.50 -23.94
N GLY A 85 -2.90 -13.43 -24.49
CA GLY A 85 -2.70 -13.57 -25.93
C GLY A 85 -3.30 -14.90 -26.40
N GLU A 86 -4.19 -14.85 -27.38
CA GLU A 86 -4.65 -16.06 -28.08
C GLU A 86 -3.80 -16.23 -29.35
N GLY A 87 -3.04 -17.34 -29.45
CA GLY A 87 -2.12 -17.62 -30.55
C GLY A 87 -0.64 -17.35 -30.22
N GLN A 88 0.28 -18.01 -30.92
CA GLN A 88 1.70 -17.68 -30.84
C GLN A 88 2.00 -16.40 -31.63
N PRO A 89 2.85 -15.49 -31.13
CA PRO A 89 3.23 -14.29 -31.87
C PRO A 89 4.13 -14.67 -33.04
N THR A 90 3.58 -14.70 -34.26
CA THR A 90 4.39 -14.78 -35.47
C THR A 90 5.23 -13.51 -35.62
N SER A 91 6.55 -13.68 -35.68
CA SER A 91 7.52 -12.60 -35.50
C SER A 91 7.62 -11.67 -36.72
N GLN A 92 6.65 -10.75 -36.83
CA GLN A 92 6.66 -9.64 -37.79
C GLN A 92 5.97 -8.36 -37.27
N GLY A 93 5.77 -8.24 -35.96
CA GLY A 93 5.45 -6.96 -35.32
C GLY A 93 6.70 -6.08 -35.25
N TYR A 94 6.55 -4.79 -35.53
CA TYR A 94 7.62 -3.81 -35.30
C TYR A 94 7.63 -3.39 -33.83
N ASP A 95 8.82 -3.35 -33.22
CA ASP A 95 8.95 -2.96 -31.82
C ASP A 95 8.88 -1.44 -31.67
N CYS A 96 7.68 -0.96 -31.35
CA CYS A 96 7.40 0.45 -31.07
C CYS A 96 7.52 0.81 -29.58
N SER A 97 8.07 -0.07 -28.72
CA SER A 97 8.16 0.17 -27.26
C SER A 97 9.03 1.38 -26.89
N ALA A 98 10.00 1.73 -27.74
CA ALA A 98 10.83 2.93 -27.58
C ALA A 98 10.11 4.24 -27.99
N CYS A 99 8.95 4.17 -28.65
CA CYS A 99 8.20 5.35 -29.08
C CYS A 99 7.37 5.93 -27.92
N THR A 100 7.46 7.23 -27.67
CA THR A 100 6.63 7.90 -26.65
C THR A 100 5.29 8.38 -27.25
N PRO A 101 4.13 7.82 -26.86
CA PRO A 101 2.83 8.26 -27.34
C PRO A 101 2.38 9.58 -26.70
N VAL A 102 1.79 10.48 -27.50
CA VAL A 102 1.14 11.72 -27.02
C VAL A 102 -0.37 11.51 -27.03
N THR A 103 -0.98 11.43 -25.84
CA THR A 103 -2.43 11.21 -25.70
C THR A 103 -3.19 12.51 -25.35
N LYS A 104 -4.32 12.73 -26.03
CA LYS A 104 -5.18 13.91 -25.91
C LYS A 104 -6.65 13.52 -25.97
N ILE A 105 -7.53 14.29 -25.32
CA ILE A 105 -8.99 14.12 -25.39
C ILE A 105 -9.58 15.31 -26.15
N VAL A 106 -10.48 15.05 -27.09
CA VAL A 106 -11.19 16.05 -27.89
C VAL A 106 -12.65 15.67 -28.08
N ILE A 107 -13.52 16.66 -28.31
CA ILE A 107 -14.86 16.43 -28.87
C ILE A 107 -14.76 16.33 -30.39
N LYS A 108 -15.45 15.35 -31.00
CA LYS A 108 -15.70 15.29 -32.45
C LYS A 108 -17.17 14.94 -32.67
N GLN A 109 -17.93 15.88 -33.24
CA GLN A 109 -19.38 15.73 -33.44
C GLN A 109 -20.06 15.29 -32.13
N ASP A 110 -20.84 14.21 -32.14
CA ASP A 110 -21.56 13.68 -30.99
C ASP A 110 -20.72 12.68 -30.14
N SER A 111 -19.39 12.71 -30.24
CA SER A 111 -18.48 11.76 -29.55
C SER A 111 -17.38 12.46 -28.74
N LEU A 112 -17.07 11.86 -27.58
CA LEU A 112 -15.84 12.10 -26.82
C LEU A 112 -14.76 11.16 -27.37
N VAL A 113 -13.61 11.71 -27.78
CA VAL A 113 -12.55 10.94 -28.47
C VAL A 113 -11.21 11.10 -27.77
N LEU A 114 -10.68 9.97 -27.30
CA LEU A 114 -9.28 9.79 -26.94
C LEU A 114 -8.48 9.58 -28.22
N VAL A 115 -7.47 10.42 -28.44
CA VAL A 115 -6.51 10.30 -29.54
C VAL A 115 -5.14 10.04 -28.95
N ASN A 116 -4.51 8.95 -29.36
CA ASN A 116 -3.12 8.64 -29.03
C ASN A 116 -2.29 8.75 -30.33
N SER A 117 -1.34 9.68 -30.34
CA SER A 117 -0.52 10.04 -31.51
C SER A 117 0.94 9.64 -31.26
N ILE A 118 1.51 8.80 -32.12
CA ILE A 118 2.95 8.55 -32.19
C ILE A 118 3.53 9.35 -33.36
N SER A 119 4.62 10.07 -33.11
CA SER A 119 5.33 10.89 -34.09
C SER A 119 6.80 10.98 -33.72
N ASN A 120 7.67 11.24 -34.71
CA ASN A 120 9.13 11.26 -34.55
C ASN A 120 9.75 9.92 -34.09
N CYS A 121 9.06 8.80 -34.31
CA CYS A 121 9.60 7.45 -34.19
C CYS A 121 9.87 6.85 -35.59
N ASP A 122 10.11 5.53 -35.68
CA ASP A 122 10.13 4.81 -36.98
C ASP A 122 8.84 5.06 -37.77
N GLU A 123 8.95 5.18 -39.10
CA GLU A 123 7.83 5.42 -40.01
C GLU A 123 6.68 4.42 -39.82
N LYS A 124 6.99 3.17 -39.46
CA LYS A 124 6.04 2.08 -39.23
C LYS A 124 5.35 2.13 -37.86
N CYS A 125 5.88 2.94 -36.94
CA CYS A 125 5.30 3.21 -35.62
C CYS A 125 4.55 4.54 -35.54
N ASN A 126 4.82 5.48 -36.44
CA ASN A 126 4.16 6.78 -36.49
C ASN A 126 2.68 6.65 -36.94
N GLY A 127 1.77 7.38 -36.29
CA GLY A 127 0.34 7.37 -36.62
C GLY A 127 -0.56 7.87 -35.49
N GLU A 128 -1.87 7.96 -35.75
CA GLU A 128 -2.88 8.21 -34.71
C GLU A 128 -3.80 7.00 -34.51
N THR A 129 -3.96 6.57 -33.27
CA THR A 129 -4.99 5.62 -32.85
C THR A 129 -6.10 6.37 -32.12
N PHE A 130 -7.34 5.97 -32.39
CA PHE A 130 -8.54 6.65 -31.88
C PHE A 130 -9.38 5.67 -31.06
N PHE A 131 -9.88 6.13 -29.92
CA PHE A 131 -10.87 5.43 -29.11
C PHE A 131 -11.96 6.43 -28.71
N TYR A 132 -13.24 6.07 -28.85
CA TYR A 132 -14.35 6.99 -28.62
C TYR A 132 -15.47 6.37 -27.77
N ARG A 133 -16.29 7.26 -27.23
CA ARG A 133 -17.61 7.00 -26.63
C ARG A 133 -18.60 8.07 -27.10
N LEU A 134 -19.87 7.70 -27.24
CA LEU A 134 -20.91 8.64 -27.68
C LEU A 134 -21.29 9.56 -26.51
N LEU A 135 -21.52 10.85 -26.78
CA LEU A 135 -21.97 11.79 -25.75
C LEU A 135 -23.34 11.39 -25.18
N THR A 136 -24.17 10.68 -25.95
CA THR A 136 -25.46 10.12 -25.52
C THR A 136 -25.36 8.95 -24.53
N GLU A 137 -24.17 8.39 -24.28
CA GLU A 137 -23.93 7.44 -23.17
C GLU A 137 -23.90 8.14 -21.80
N TYR A 138 -23.74 9.46 -21.78
CA TYR A 138 -23.62 10.27 -20.57
C TYR A 138 -24.91 11.04 -20.28
N ASP A 139 -25.16 11.35 -19.01
CA ASP A 139 -26.25 12.23 -18.60
C ASP A 139 -26.06 13.67 -19.11
N SER A 140 -27.13 14.46 -19.12
CA SER A 140 -27.12 15.82 -19.69
C SER A 140 -26.30 16.86 -18.91
N ALA A 141 -25.82 16.57 -17.70
CA ALA A 141 -24.85 17.40 -16.98
C ALA A 141 -23.42 16.99 -17.34
N THR A 142 -23.11 15.69 -17.31
CA THR A 142 -21.81 15.15 -17.75
C THR A 142 -21.52 15.50 -19.22
N GLN A 143 -22.52 15.42 -20.12
CA GLN A 143 -22.41 15.89 -21.50
C GLN A 143 -21.93 17.35 -21.59
N ARG A 144 -22.48 18.26 -20.79
CA ARG A 144 -22.08 19.68 -20.78
C ARG A 144 -20.66 19.86 -20.25
N TYR A 145 -20.32 19.19 -19.14
CA TYR A 145 -18.98 19.23 -18.56
C TYR A 145 -17.91 18.77 -19.57
N LEU A 146 -18.16 17.67 -20.29
CA LEU A 146 -17.23 17.15 -21.29
C LEU A 146 -17.04 18.11 -22.46
N VAL A 147 -18.11 18.73 -22.96
CA VAL A 147 -18.05 19.67 -24.08
C VAL A 147 -17.39 21.00 -23.68
N ASP A 148 -17.67 21.52 -22.50
CA ASP A 148 -16.98 22.70 -21.94
C ASP A 148 -15.46 22.43 -21.72
N ARG A 149 -15.13 21.23 -21.24
CA ARG A 149 -13.75 20.86 -20.86
C ARG A 149 -12.84 20.48 -22.04
N PHE A 150 -13.39 19.86 -23.09
CA PHE A 150 -12.64 19.25 -24.20
C PHE A 150 -13.10 19.70 -25.61
N GLY A 151 -14.16 20.51 -25.71
CA GLY A 151 -14.63 21.09 -26.96
C GLY A 151 -13.83 22.34 -27.35
N ARG A 152 -13.89 22.68 -28.63
CA ARG A 152 -13.48 24.00 -29.14
C ARG A 152 -14.64 24.99 -28.94
N PRO A 153 -14.42 26.31 -29.05
CA PRO A 153 -15.51 27.29 -28.94
C PRO A 153 -16.69 27.01 -29.90
N SER A 154 -16.42 26.50 -31.10
CA SER A 154 -17.44 26.05 -32.07
C SER A 154 -18.29 24.88 -31.60
N ASP A 155 -17.74 24.02 -30.74
CA ASP A 155 -18.39 22.80 -30.26
C ASP A 155 -19.22 23.09 -29.00
N ILE A 156 -18.87 24.17 -28.27
CA ILE A 156 -19.59 24.69 -27.11
C ILE A 156 -20.78 25.56 -27.55
N ILE A 157 -20.57 26.47 -28.52
CA ILE A 157 -21.60 27.40 -29.00
C ILE A 157 -22.72 26.64 -29.70
N GLY A 158 -23.88 26.58 -29.05
CA GLY A 158 -25.08 25.92 -29.56
C GLY A 158 -25.25 24.45 -29.12
N PHE A 159 -24.34 23.89 -28.32
CA PHE A 159 -24.48 22.52 -27.83
C PHE A 159 -25.77 22.32 -27.03
N ARG A 160 -26.55 21.30 -27.41
CA ARG A 160 -27.75 20.88 -26.69
C ARG A 160 -27.60 19.40 -26.33
N PRO A 161 -27.50 19.05 -25.04
CA PRO A 161 -27.43 17.65 -24.62
C PRO A 161 -28.63 16.87 -25.14
N ARG A 162 -28.38 15.78 -25.87
CA ARG A 162 -29.44 14.93 -26.40
C ARG A 162 -29.83 13.88 -25.36
N ARG A 163 -31.13 13.63 -25.25
CA ARG A 163 -31.65 12.37 -24.70
C ARG A 163 -31.57 11.30 -25.80
N PRO A 164 -31.54 10.00 -25.48
CA PRO A 164 -31.84 8.96 -26.47
C PRO A 164 -33.18 9.27 -27.15
N GLN A 165 -33.25 9.13 -28.47
CA GLN A 165 -34.43 9.48 -29.28
C GLN A 165 -35.17 8.24 -29.78
N GLU A 166 -36.48 8.40 -29.92
CA GLU A 166 -37.38 7.57 -30.72
C GLU A 166 -37.82 8.39 -31.95
N ASP A 167 -38.11 7.73 -33.08
CA ASP A 167 -38.27 8.36 -34.40
C ASP A 167 -39.74 8.42 -34.89
N ILE A 168 -40.14 9.52 -35.55
CA ILE A 168 -41.40 9.65 -36.32
C ILE A 168 -41.16 10.53 -37.59
N PRO A 169 -41.62 10.14 -38.80
CA PRO A 169 -41.42 10.87 -40.06
C PRO A 169 -42.62 11.77 -40.51
N VAL A 170 -42.46 12.46 -41.65
CA VAL A 170 -43.38 13.48 -42.22
C VAL A 170 -43.71 13.16 -43.69
N ALA A 171 -44.82 13.66 -44.24
CA ALA A 171 -45.27 13.46 -45.64
C ALA A 171 -45.94 14.72 -46.27
N SER A 172 -46.02 14.81 -47.61
CA SER A 172 -46.75 15.89 -48.31
C SER A 172 -47.09 15.65 -49.81
N ASN A 173 -48.38 15.79 -50.13
CA ASN A 173 -49.01 16.47 -51.30
C ASN A 173 -48.85 15.99 -52.76
N ASP A 174 -49.87 16.37 -53.55
CA ASP A 174 -50.16 16.04 -54.97
C ASP A 174 -51.11 17.14 -55.56
N ASN A 175 -51.23 17.34 -56.89
CA ASN A 175 -52.25 18.23 -57.56
C ASN A 175 -52.08 18.42 -59.11
N ASN A 176 -53.19 18.44 -59.89
CA ASN A 176 -53.52 19.44 -60.98
C ASN A 176 -54.78 19.10 -61.83
N GLU A 177 -55.28 20.06 -62.62
CA GLU A 177 -56.58 20.06 -63.37
C GLU A 177 -56.43 20.57 -64.85
N PRO A 178 -57.31 20.19 -65.84
CA PRO A 178 -57.13 20.46 -67.29
C PRO A 178 -58.21 21.38 -67.97
N LEU A 179 -58.05 21.69 -69.28
CA LEU A 179 -58.95 22.62 -70.03
C LEU A 179 -59.29 22.25 -71.52
N LYS A 180 -60.61 22.12 -71.77
CA LYS A 180 -61.47 22.62 -72.89
C LYS A 180 -61.36 22.13 -74.38
N ASN A 181 -62.47 22.37 -75.09
CA ASN A 181 -62.82 22.07 -76.49
C ASN A 181 -63.08 23.36 -77.30
N ASP A 182 -63.37 23.27 -78.60
CA ASP A 182 -64.20 24.27 -79.33
C ASP A 182 -65.00 23.69 -80.53
N VAL A 183 -65.86 24.49 -81.17
CA VAL A 183 -67.04 24.06 -82.00
C VAL A 183 -67.30 25.01 -83.21
N VAL A 184 -68.03 24.56 -84.27
CA VAL A 184 -69.12 25.27 -85.06
C VAL A 184 -69.31 24.76 -86.53
N PRO A 185 -70.54 24.73 -87.13
CA PRO A 185 -70.82 24.13 -88.47
C PRO A 185 -71.72 24.96 -89.45
N ASN A 186 -72.23 24.30 -90.51
CA ASN A 186 -73.53 24.46 -91.25
C ASN A 186 -73.62 24.98 -92.72
N ALA A 187 -74.17 24.10 -93.59
CA ALA A 187 -75.16 24.31 -94.69
C ALA A 187 -75.67 22.91 -95.16
N ALA A 188 -76.89 22.57 -95.63
CA ALA A 188 -78.14 23.23 -96.07
C ALA A 188 -78.29 23.56 -97.58
N ILE A 189 -79.42 23.34 -98.30
CA ILE A 189 -80.71 22.58 -98.15
C ILE A 189 -81.30 22.37 -99.59
N ASN A 190 -81.91 21.22 -99.96
CA ASN A 190 -83.07 21.13 -100.91
C ASN A 190 -83.68 19.71 -101.17
N ASP A 191 -84.78 19.70 -101.94
CA ASP A 191 -85.66 18.61 -102.44
C ASP A 191 -86.48 17.83 -101.38
N ALA A 192 -87.64 17.26 -101.77
CA ALA A 192 -88.76 16.86 -100.89
C ALA A 192 -89.01 15.34 -100.80
N ALA A 193 -89.19 14.64 -101.92
CA ALA A 193 -89.37 13.18 -101.90
C ALA A 193 -88.05 12.45 -101.58
N GLU A 194 -86.93 12.97 -102.10
CA GLU A 194 -85.60 12.51 -101.69
C GLU A 194 -85.30 12.92 -100.24
N LYS A 195 -85.87 14.02 -99.74
CA LYS A 195 -85.85 14.34 -98.30
C LYS A 195 -86.47 13.22 -97.48
N GLU A 196 -87.68 12.74 -97.83
CA GLU A 196 -88.36 11.71 -97.04
C GLU A 196 -87.55 10.40 -97.01
N LYS A 197 -87.02 9.97 -98.16
CA LYS A 197 -86.11 8.82 -98.22
C LYS A 197 -84.84 9.06 -97.40
N ARG A 198 -84.16 10.19 -97.57
CA ARG A 198 -82.93 10.53 -96.82
C ARG A 198 -83.18 10.74 -95.33
N ILE A 199 -84.37 11.19 -94.93
CA ILE A 199 -84.82 11.26 -93.54
C ILE A 199 -84.98 9.85 -93.00
N LYS A 200 -85.61 8.92 -93.74
CA LYS A 200 -85.70 7.51 -93.32
C LYS A 200 -84.33 6.84 -93.23
N ASP A 201 -83.51 6.95 -94.27
CA ASP A 201 -82.14 6.39 -94.29
C ASP A 201 -81.27 7.01 -93.16
N SER A 202 -81.44 8.31 -92.87
CA SER A 202 -80.80 8.99 -91.74
C SER A 202 -81.36 8.55 -90.39
N LEU A 203 -82.66 8.31 -90.24
CA LEU A 203 -83.26 7.76 -89.02
C LEU A 203 -82.78 6.34 -88.75
N ASP A 204 -82.67 5.48 -89.78
CA ASP A 204 -82.11 4.14 -89.68
C ASP A 204 -80.59 4.16 -89.42
N ASN A 205 -79.88 5.20 -89.84
CA ASN A 205 -78.48 5.43 -89.48
C ASN A 205 -78.34 5.92 -88.02
N ILE A 206 -79.14 6.90 -87.60
CA ILE A 206 -79.23 7.41 -86.22
C ILE A 206 -79.63 6.28 -85.25
N ALA A 207 -80.54 5.40 -85.64
CA ALA A 207 -80.93 4.22 -84.88
C ALA A 207 -79.74 3.25 -84.70
N ARG A 208 -78.98 2.97 -85.77
CA ARG A 208 -77.76 2.14 -85.71
C ARG A 208 -76.67 2.78 -84.85
N ILE A 209 -76.39 4.07 -85.03
CA ILE A 209 -75.42 4.83 -84.23
C ILE A 209 -75.83 4.82 -82.75
N ARG A 210 -77.11 5.04 -82.44
CA ARG A 210 -77.63 5.04 -81.06
C ARG A 210 -77.58 3.65 -80.43
N GLN A 211 -77.90 2.59 -81.17
CA GLN A 211 -77.71 1.21 -80.71
C GLN A 211 -76.23 0.88 -80.44
N GLN A 212 -75.32 1.38 -81.28
CA GLN A 212 -73.88 1.18 -81.09
C GLN A 212 -73.37 1.95 -79.85
N GLN A 213 -73.73 3.23 -79.71
CA GLN A 213 -73.43 4.03 -78.51
C GLN A 213 -73.96 3.39 -77.22
N ILE A 214 -75.14 2.75 -77.25
CA ILE A 214 -75.67 1.99 -76.11
C ILE A 214 -74.81 0.75 -75.81
N LYS A 215 -74.41 -0.02 -76.83
CA LYS A 215 -73.48 -1.16 -76.66
C LYS A 215 -72.14 -0.72 -76.08
N ASP A 216 -71.54 0.33 -76.63
CA ASP A 216 -70.23 0.84 -76.17
C ASP A 216 -70.31 1.42 -74.75
N SER A 217 -71.39 2.13 -74.43
CA SER A 217 -71.64 2.62 -73.06
C SER A 217 -71.85 1.47 -72.07
N THR A 218 -72.55 0.40 -72.45
CA THR A 218 -72.74 -0.77 -71.57
C THR A 218 -71.44 -1.58 -71.42
N LEU A 219 -70.64 -1.72 -72.48
CA LEU A 219 -69.33 -2.35 -72.43
C LEU A 219 -68.35 -1.57 -71.55
N PHE A 220 -68.31 -0.24 -71.66
CA PHE A 220 -67.50 0.62 -70.81
C PHE A 220 -67.94 0.55 -69.33
N ALA A 221 -69.24 0.54 -69.06
CA ALA A 221 -69.76 0.36 -67.70
C ALA A 221 -69.41 -1.02 -67.11
N GLN A 222 -69.47 -2.08 -67.91
CA GLN A 222 -69.03 -3.43 -67.51
C GLN A 222 -67.51 -3.50 -67.27
N GLN A 223 -66.70 -2.86 -68.13
CA GLN A 223 -65.25 -2.82 -67.94
C GLN A 223 -64.89 -2.08 -66.65
N LYS A 224 -65.43 -0.88 -66.43
CA LYS A 224 -65.23 -0.11 -65.20
C LYS A 224 -65.69 -0.85 -63.93
N LYS A 225 -66.71 -1.71 -64.03
CA LYS A 225 -67.11 -2.62 -62.94
C LYS A 225 -66.05 -3.70 -62.67
N ARG A 226 -65.56 -4.37 -63.71
CA ARG A 226 -64.46 -5.36 -63.59
C ARG A 226 -63.16 -4.74 -63.05
N ASP A 227 -62.78 -3.56 -63.55
CA ASP A 227 -61.57 -2.85 -63.10
C ASP A 227 -61.64 -2.53 -61.59
N LYS A 228 -62.84 -2.14 -61.10
CA LYS A 228 -63.07 -1.96 -59.67
C LYS A 228 -62.98 -3.30 -58.91
N GLU A 229 -63.64 -4.35 -59.38
CA GLU A 229 -63.62 -5.68 -58.74
C GLU A 229 -62.20 -6.27 -58.66
N ILE A 230 -61.37 -6.04 -59.68
CA ILE A 230 -59.94 -6.37 -59.70
C ILE A 230 -59.17 -5.52 -58.67
N THR A 231 -59.42 -4.21 -58.61
CA THR A 231 -58.77 -3.28 -57.67
C THR A 231 -59.09 -3.62 -56.22
N ASP A 232 -60.36 -3.84 -55.90
CA ASP A 232 -60.85 -4.23 -54.57
C ASP A 232 -60.24 -5.58 -54.15
N SER A 233 -60.16 -6.55 -55.07
CA SER A 233 -59.52 -7.86 -54.85
C SER A 233 -57.99 -7.74 -54.62
N LEU A 234 -57.31 -6.90 -55.40
CA LEU A 234 -55.87 -6.66 -55.26
C LEU A 234 -55.53 -5.98 -53.94
N ASN A 235 -56.35 -5.05 -53.48
CA ASN A 235 -56.18 -4.38 -52.20
C ASN A 235 -56.42 -5.34 -51.02
N LEU A 236 -57.44 -6.19 -51.10
CA LEU A 236 -57.66 -7.24 -50.10
C LEU A 236 -56.51 -8.28 -50.06
N ALA A 237 -55.93 -8.61 -51.21
CA ALA A 237 -54.76 -9.49 -51.28
C ALA A 237 -53.52 -8.84 -50.63
N LYS A 238 -53.24 -7.56 -50.94
CA LYS A 238 -52.16 -6.78 -50.30
C LYS A 238 -52.32 -6.72 -48.78
N GLN A 239 -53.54 -6.42 -48.29
CA GLN A 239 -53.82 -6.33 -46.86
C GLN A 239 -53.58 -7.67 -46.13
N LYS A 240 -54.03 -8.79 -46.72
CA LYS A 240 -53.80 -10.13 -46.16
C LYS A 240 -52.32 -10.51 -46.12
N GLU A 241 -51.55 -10.10 -47.12
CA GLU A 241 -50.11 -10.37 -47.14
C GLU A 241 -49.34 -9.47 -46.16
N GLN A 242 -49.72 -8.19 -46.03
CA GLN A 242 -49.19 -7.31 -44.99
C GLN A 242 -49.47 -7.86 -43.58
N GLN A 243 -50.68 -8.39 -43.33
CA GLN A 243 -51.03 -9.01 -42.05
C GLN A 243 -50.16 -10.24 -41.76
N ARG A 244 -49.97 -11.14 -42.73
CA ARG A 244 -49.06 -12.29 -42.60
C ARG A 244 -47.62 -11.89 -42.29
N ILE A 245 -47.13 -10.82 -42.94
CA ILE A 245 -45.79 -10.28 -42.68
C ILE A 245 -45.70 -9.76 -41.23
N GLN A 246 -46.73 -9.07 -40.74
CA GLN A 246 -46.77 -8.62 -39.33
C GLN A 246 -46.79 -9.81 -38.35
N ASP A 247 -47.66 -10.80 -38.57
CA ASP A 247 -47.75 -12.00 -37.72
C ASP A 247 -46.41 -12.75 -37.64
N LEU A 248 -45.66 -12.80 -38.74
CA LEU A 248 -44.32 -13.37 -38.82
C LEU A 248 -43.27 -12.51 -38.09
N LEU A 249 -43.30 -11.18 -38.25
CA LEU A 249 -42.40 -10.25 -37.57
C LEU A 249 -42.59 -10.30 -36.05
N ASP A 250 -43.83 -10.31 -35.57
CA ASP A 250 -44.17 -10.43 -34.14
C ASP A 250 -43.69 -11.78 -33.58
N ASN A 251 -43.79 -12.86 -34.36
CA ASN A 251 -43.28 -14.15 -33.95
C ASN A 251 -41.75 -14.18 -33.84
N VAL A 252 -41.04 -13.58 -34.81
CA VAL A 252 -39.57 -13.42 -34.76
C VAL A 252 -39.15 -12.52 -33.59
N ALA A 253 -39.92 -11.47 -33.28
CA ALA A 253 -39.67 -10.61 -32.12
C ALA A 253 -39.77 -11.39 -30.80
N ARG A 254 -40.82 -12.20 -30.62
CA ARG A 254 -40.97 -13.08 -29.43
C ARG A 254 -39.82 -14.07 -29.30
N ILE A 255 -39.42 -14.72 -30.39
CA ILE A 255 -38.29 -15.69 -30.39
C ILE A 255 -36.99 -14.99 -29.97
N ARG A 256 -36.70 -13.79 -30.49
CA ARG A 256 -35.52 -13.00 -30.10
C ARG A 256 -35.58 -12.56 -28.64
N GLN A 257 -36.74 -12.11 -28.14
CA GLN A 257 -36.91 -11.73 -26.74
C GLN A 257 -36.66 -12.92 -25.80
N GLN A 258 -37.18 -14.11 -26.13
CA GLN A 258 -36.92 -15.33 -25.38
C GLN A 258 -35.44 -15.70 -25.36
N GLN A 259 -34.77 -15.70 -26.52
CA GLN A 259 -33.32 -15.97 -26.63
C GLN A 259 -32.48 -14.99 -25.80
N ILE A 260 -32.86 -13.70 -25.75
CA ILE A 260 -32.20 -12.70 -24.91
C ILE A 260 -32.44 -12.98 -23.42
N ALA A 261 -33.67 -13.31 -23.03
CA ALA A 261 -34.00 -13.65 -21.64
C ALA A 261 -33.25 -14.89 -21.14
N ASP A 262 -33.19 -15.95 -21.94
CA ASP A 262 -32.45 -17.18 -21.62
C ASP A 262 -30.94 -16.95 -21.55
N SER A 263 -30.39 -16.11 -22.43
CA SER A 263 -28.98 -15.71 -22.41
C SER A 263 -28.63 -14.91 -21.14
N ILE A 264 -29.48 -13.96 -20.75
CA ILE A 264 -29.33 -13.19 -19.51
C ILE A 264 -29.43 -14.11 -18.29
N LEU A 265 -30.39 -15.03 -18.26
CA LEU A 265 -30.57 -16.00 -17.16
C LEU A 265 -29.35 -16.91 -17.01
N LEU A 266 -28.79 -17.39 -18.12
CA LEU A 266 -27.56 -18.19 -18.12
C LEU A 266 -26.35 -17.37 -17.63
N ALA A 267 -26.19 -16.12 -18.10
CA ALA A 267 -25.13 -15.22 -17.62
C ALA A 267 -25.25 -14.94 -16.11
N GLN A 268 -26.46 -14.70 -15.59
CA GLN A 268 -26.73 -14.54 -14.15
C GLN A 268 -26.50 -15.82 -13.34
N LYS A 269 -26.73 -17.00 -13.93
CA LYS A 269 -26.40 -18.29 -13.29
C LYS A 269 -24.89 -18.48 -13.19
N ASN A 270 -24.17 -18.21 -14.28
CA ASN A 270 -22.71 -18.33 -14.33
C ASN A 270 -22.03 -17.31 -13.40
N LYS A 271 -22.50 -16.05 -13.34
CA LYS A 271 -22.00 -15.03 -12.42
C LYS A 271 -22.15 -15.46 -10.95
N ARG A 272 -23.33 -15.98 -10.56
CA ARG A 272 -23.55 -16.51 -9.21
C ARG A 272 -22.67 -17.73 -8.89
N GLN A 273 -22.46 -18.62 -9.86
CA GLN A 273 -21.56 -19.76 -9.69
C GLN A 273 -20.10 -19.33 -9.49
N GLN A 274 -19.66 -18.26 -10.17
CA GLN A 274 -18.36 -17.65 -9.97
C GLN A 274 -18.26 -17.02 -8.56
N GLU A 275 -19.23 -16.18 -8.18
CA GLU A 275 -19.30 -15.53 -6.86
C GLU A 275 -19.25 -16.55 -5.69
N ILE A 276 -19.94 -17.68 -5.83
CA ILE A 276 -19.90 -18.80 -4.86
C ILE A 276 -18.51 -19.46 -4.83
N THR A 277 -17.88 -19.65 -5.98
CA THR A 277 -16.55 -20.28 -6.10
C THR A 277 -15.47 -19.39 -5.46
N ASP A 278 -15.50 -18.09 -5.74
CA ASP A 278 -14.55 -17.12 -5.19
C ASP A 278 -14.75 -16.94 -3.67
N SER A 279 -16.01 -16.89 -3.22
CA SER A 279 -16.34 -16.87 -1.78
C SER A 279 -15.83 -18.12 -1.05
N LEU A 280 -15.98 -19.31 -1.66
CA LEU A 280 -15.50 -20.58 -1.10
C LEU A 280 -13.97 -20.64 -1.06
N ASN A 281 -13.28 -20.12 -2.08
CA ASN A 281 -11.82 -20.06 -2.12
C ASN A 281 -11.28 -19.07 -1.08
N LEU A 282 -11.88 -17.88 -0.96
CA LEU A 282 -11.54 -16.90 0.08
C LEU A 282 -11.77 -17.45 1.50
N ALA A 283 -12.86 -18.20 1.71
CA ALA A 283 -13.13 -18.85 2.99
C ALA A 283 -12.08 -19.91 3.34
N LYS A 284 -11.69 -20.77 2.37
CA LYS A 284 -10.61 -21.75 2.54
C LYS A 284 -9.28 -21.09 2.86
N GLN A 285 -8.91 -20.03 2.13
CA GLN A 285 -7.66 -19.28 2.34
C GLN A 285 -7.63 -18.65 3.75
N LYS A 286 -8.73 -18.03 4.19
CA LYS A 286 -8.84 -17.47 5.54
C LYS A 286 -8.72 -18.53 6.63
N GLU A 287 -9.32 -19.71 6.45
CA GLU A 287 -9.20 -20.78 7.45
C GLU A 287 -7.79 -21.41 7.48
N GLN A 288 -7.16 -21.59 6.31
CA GLN A 288 -5.74 -21.98 6.24
C GLN A 288 -4.84 -20.97 6.95
N GLN A 289 -5.08 -19.67 6.77
CA GLN A 289 -4.34 -18.62 7.47
C GLN A 289 -4.57 -18.68 8.99
N ARG A 290 -5.81 -18.82 9.46
CA ARG A 290 -6.13 -18.97 10.89
C ARG A 290 -5.47 -20.21 11.53
N ILE A 291 -5.37 -21.30 10.78
CA ILE A 291 -4.64 -22.51 11.21
C ILE A 291 -3.14 -22.21 11.30
N GLN A 292 -2.56 -21.54 10.31
CA GLN A 292 -1.14 -21.16 10.31
C GLN A 292 -0.80 -20.21 11.47
N ASP A 293 -1.56 -19.12 11.65
CA ASP A 293 -1.39 -18.17 12.76
C ASP A 293 -1.45 -18.86 14.14
N SER A 294 -2.32 -19.86 14.27
CA SER A 294 -2.47 -20.68 15.48
C SER A 294 -1.26 -21.62 15.71
N LEU A 295 -0.78 -22.28 14.65
CA LEU A 295 0.42 -23.13 14.70
C LEU A 295 1.67 -22.32 15.06
N ASP A 296 1.86 -21.15 14.45
CA ASP A 296 2.98 -20.26 14.75
C ASP A 296 2.90 -19.71 16.18
N ASN A 297 1.70 -19.43 16.69
CA ASN A 297 1.52 -19.06 18.09
C ASN A 297 1.90 -20.19 19.06
N VAL A 298 1.47 -21.43 18.76
CA VAL A 298 1.86 -22.62 19.55
C VAL A 298 3.38 -22.86 19.49
N ALA A 299 4.01 -22.65 18.32
CA ALA A 299 5.45 -22.76 18.16
C ALA A 299 6.21 -21.74 19.04
N ARG A 300 5.79 -20.46 19.06
CA ARG A 300 6.35 -19.44 19.95
C ARG A 300 6.20 -19.80 21.43
N ILE A 301 5.01 -20.22 21.86
CA ILE A 301 4.74 -20.60 23.25
C ILE A 301 5.66 -21.76 23.66
N ARG A 302 5.84 -22.76 22.80
CA ARG A 302 6.73 -23.90 23.05
C ARG A 302 8.21 -23.49 23.09
N GLN A 303 8.65 -22.56 22.24
CA GLN A 303 10.00 -22.01 22.28
C GLN A 303 10.25 -21.25 23.58
N GLN A 304 9.30 -20.41 24.03
CA GLN A 304 9.40 -19.69 25.30
C GLN A 304 9.50 -20.65 26.49
N GLN A 305 8.63 -21.67 26.57
CA GLN A 305 8.69 -22.68 27.63
C GLN A 305 10.03 -23.44 27.69
N ILE A 306 10.67 -23.67 26.53
CA ILE A 306 12.01 -24.28 26.47
C ILE A 306 13.08 -23.29 26.98
N ALA A 307 13.01 -22.02 26.58
CA ALA A 307 13.92 -20.98 27.05
C ALA A 307 13.82 -20.77 28.57
N ASP A 308 12.61 -20.63 29.11
CA ASP A 308 12.33 -20.48 30.54
C ASP A 308 12.86 -21.68 31.35
N SER A 309 12.67 -22.90 30.83
CA SER A 309 13.18 -24.14 31.43
C SER A 309 14.72 -24.17 31.48
N ILE A 310 15.39 -23.74 30.40
CA ILE A 310 16.86 -23.62 30.36
C ILE A 310 17.35 -22.57 31.36
N VAL A 311 16.72 -21.39 31.43
CA VAL A 311 17.08 -20.33 32.37
C VAL A 311 16.90 -20.80 33.82
N LEU A 312 15.79 -21.48 34.13
CA LEU A 312 15.52 -22.03 35.46
C LEU A 312 16.53 -23.14 35.85
N ALA A 313 16.93 -23.99 34.90
CA ALA A 313 17.96 -25.00 35.13
C ALA A 313 19.34 -24.37 35.38
N GLN A 314 19.72 -23.33 34.63
CA GLN A 314 20.94 -22.57 34.86
C GLN A 314 20.93 -21.84 36.20
N GLN A 315 19.79 -21.25 36.60
CA GLN A 315 19.64 -20.61 37.90
C GLN A 315 19.85 -21.61 39.04
N LYS A 316 19.18 -22.77 39.01
CA LYS A 316 19.35 -23.82 40.04
C LYS A 316 20.78 -24.35 40.12
N LYS A 317 21.49 -24.42 38.97
CA LYS A 317 22.93 -24.76 38.95
C LYS A 317 23.76 -23.71 39.68
N ARG A 318 23.56 -22.42 39.39
CA ARG A 318 24.25 -21.31 40.08
C ARG A 318 23.92 -21.23 41.57
N GLU A 319 22.66 -21.44 41.95
CA GLU A 319 22.23 -21.49 43.35
C GLU A 319 22.97 -22.60 44.12
N LYS A 320 23.13 -23.79 43.52
CA LYS A 320 23.92 -24.87 44.11
C LYS A 320 25.41 -24.51 44.18
N GLU A 321 26.00 -23.97 43.11
CA GLU A 321 27.41 -23.56 43.09
C GLU A 321 27.74 -22.50 44.15
N ILE A 322 26.81 -21.58 44.40
CA ILE A 322 26.90 -20.59 45.49
C ILE A 322 26.80 -21.27 46.86
N ALA A 323 25.87 -22.21 47.06
CA ALA A 323 25.72 -22.92 48.33
C ALA A 323 26.94 -23.81 48.65
N ASP A 324 27.45 -24.56 47.68
CA ASP A 324 28.66 -25.38 47.80
C ASP A 324 29.89 -24.49 48.12
N SER A 325 29.99 -23.31 47.48
CA SER A 325 31.04 -22.31 47.77
C SER A 325 30.91 -21.70 49.17
N LEU A 326 29.70 -21.38 49.62
CA LEU A 326 29.44 -20.79 50.93
C LEU A 326 29.82 -21.77 52.06
N ASN A 327 29.45 -23.05 51.92
CA ASN A 327 29.85 -24.11 52.82
C ASN A 327 31.38 -24.25 52.91
N LEU A 328 32.09 -24.20 51.77
CA LEU A 328 33.55 -24.27 51.74
C LEU A 328 34.21 -23.06 52.43
N VAL A 329 33.65 -21.86 52.29
CA VAL A 329 34.12 -20.66 53.00
C VAL A 329 33.88 -20.79 54.51
N GLN A 330 32.70 -21.25 54.94
CA GLN A 330 32.40 -21.47 56.36
C GLN A 330 33.33 -22.52 56.99
N GLN A 331 33.59 -23.64 56.31
CA GLN A 331 34.53 -24.67 56.78
C GLN A 331 35.95 -24.11 56.93
N LYS A 332 36.43 -23.35 55.94
CA LYS A 332 37.76 -22.71 56.01
C LYS A 332 37.85 -21.68 57.14
N GLU A 333 36.80 -20.91 57.41
CA GLU A 333 36.84 -19.94 58.50
C GLU A 333 36.75 -20.62 59.88
N GLN A 334 35.93 -21.67 60.02
CA GLN A 334 35.94 -22.51 61.23
C GLN A 334 37.33 -23.12 61.47
N GLN A 335 38.00 -23.62 60.42
CA GLN A 335 39.36 -24.12 60.52
C GLN A 335 40.35 -23.03 60.94
N ARG A 336 40.32 -21.85 60.33
CA ARG A 336 41.18 -20.71 60.71
C ARG A 336 40.96 -20.26 62.16
N ILE A 337 39.72 -20.29 62.65
CA ILE A 337 39.39 -20.03 64.06
C ILE A 337 40.01 -21.12 64.95
N GLN A 338 39.87 -22.39 64.59
CA GLN A 338 40.45 -23.51 65.34
C GLN A 338 41.99 -23.44 65.39
N ASP A 339 42.65 -23.26 64.24
CA ASP A 339 44.11 -23.09 64.14
C ASP A 339 44.61 -21.93 65.03
N SER A 340 43.83 -20.83 65.10
CA SER A 340 44.12 -19.68 65.94
C SER A 340 43.93 -19.99 67.44
N LEU A 341 42.88 -20.74 67.81
CA LEU A 341 42.64 -21.18 69.19
C LEU A 341 43.74 -22.12 69.67
N ASP A 342 44.15 -23.08 68.85
CA ASP A 342 45.23 -24.03 69.18
C ASP A 342 46.60 -23.34 69.28
N ASN A 343 46.84 -22.30 68.46
CA ASN A 343 48.02 -21.45 68.60
C ASN A 343 48.00 -20.63 69.90
N VAL A 344 46.86 -20.05 70.28
CA VAL A 344 46.69 -19.35 71.57
C VAL A 344 46.87 -20.31 72.75
N ALA A 345 46.33 -21.53 72.68
CA ALA A 345 46.51 -22.56 73.70
C ALA A 345 47.98 -22.96 73.86
N ARG A 346 48.71 -23.15 72.75
CA ARG A 346 50.17 -23.40 72.74
C ARG A 346 50.95 -22.27 73.41
N ILE A 347 50.68 -21.01 73.03
CA ILE A 347 51.34 -19.83 73.63
C ILE A 347 51.05 -19.76 75.14
N ARG A 348 49.80 -20.02 75.55
CA ARG A 348 49.39 -20.05 76.96
C ARG A 348 50.12 -21.14 77.75
N GLN A 349 50.24 -22.34 77.20
CA GLN A 349 50.97 -23.44 77.84
C GLN A 349 52.48 -23.14 77.94
N GLN A 350 53.07 -22.54 76.91
CA GLN A 350 54.47 -22.12 76.95
C GLN A 350 54.71 -21.06 78.05
N GLN A 351 53.87 -20.02 78.14
CA GLN A 351 53.93 -19.03 79.23
C GLN A 351 53.83 -19.67 80.63
N ILE A 352 53.00 -20.70 80.80
CA ILE A 352 52.89 -21.46 82.06
C ILE A 352 54.18 -22.25 82.35
N ASN A 353 54.71 -22.94 81.35
CA ASN A 353 55.96 -23.71 81.46
C ASN A 353 57.14 -22.78 81.82
N ASP A 354 57.30 -21.66 81.12
CA ASP A 354 58.35 -20.68 81.34
C ASP A 354 58.23 -20.03 82.73
N SER A 355 57.01 -19.68 83.16
CA SER A 355 56.75 -19.17 84.51
C SER A 355 57.09 -20.20 85.60
N THR A 356 56.82 -21.48 85.34
CA THR A 356 57.13 -22.58 86.27
C THR A 356 58.65 -22.83 86.33
N LEU A 357 59.34 -22.79 85.19
CA LEU A 357 60.80 -22.88 85.11
C LEU A 357 61.47 -21.70 85.82
N LEU A 358 60.98 -20.48 85.63
CA LEU A 358 61.47 -19.28 86.32
C LEU A 358 61.24 -19.38 87.83
N ALA A 359 60.10 -19.92 88.27
CA ALA A 359 59.83 -20.18 89.69
C ALA A 359 60.78 -21.25 90.28
N GLN A 360 61.08 -22.32 89.53
CA GLN A 360 62.08 -23.32 89.92
C GLN A 360 63.51 -22.75 89.95
N GLN A 361 63.89 -21.93 88.97
CA GLN A 361 65.17 -21.22 88.97
C GLN A 361 65.28 -20.27 90.16
N LYS A 362 64.23 -19.48 90.47
CA LYS A 362 64.19 -18.62 91.66
C LYS A 362 64.28 -19.43 92.96
N ARG A 363 63.62 -20.59 93.06
CA ARG A 363 63.78 -21.50 94.22
C ARG A 363 65.20 -22.06 94.34
N ARG A 364 65.84 -22.46 93.22
CA ARG A 364 67.25 -22.89 93.22
C ARG A 364 68.21 -21.75 93.57
N GLN A 365 67.99 -20.55 93.02
CA GLN A 365 68.75 -19.36 93.38
C GLN A 365 68.56 -18.99 94.85
N GLN A 366 67.36 -19.13 95.41
CA GLN A 366 67.12 -18.95 96.84
C GLN A 366 67.83 -20.03 97.65
N GLN A 367 67.74 -21.31 97.30
CA GLN A 367 68.49 -22.39 97.98
C GLN A 367 70.01 -22.19 97.91
N ILE A 368 70.53 -21.72 96.77
CA ILE A 368 71.94 -21.35 96.61
C ILE A 368 72.26 -20.11 97.45
N ALA A 369 71.39 -19.10 97.49
CA ALA A 369 71.57 -17.90 98.30
C ALA A 369 71.47 -18.18 99.80
N ASP A 370 70.61 -19.11 100.24
CA ASP A 370 70.47 -19.56 101.63
C ASP A 370 71.68 -20.41 102.03
N SER A 371 72.19 -21.24 101.12
CA SER A 371 73.44 -22.00 101.31
C SER A 371 74.66 -21.08 101.33
N LEU A 372 74.74 -20.11 100.42
CA LEU A 372 75.76 -19.06 100.42
C LEU A 372 75.60 -18.12 101.61
N ALA A 373 74.40 -17.90 102.14
CA ALA A 373 74.16 -17.13 103.36
C ALA A 373 74.50 -17.95 104.62
N ALA A 374 74.44 -19.28 104.57
CA ALA A 374 74.98 -20.16 105.62
C ALA A 374 76.51 -20.18 105.59
N VAL A 375 77.12 -20.28 104.39
CA VAL A 375 78.57 -20.15 104.20
C VAL A 375 79.05 -18.74 104.55
N HIS A 376 78.32 -17.68 104.20
CA HIS A 376 78.56 -16.33 104.70
C HIS A 376 78.23 -16.19 106.19
N LYS A 377 77.39 -17.02 106.81
CA LYS A 377 77.29 -17.04 108.28
C LYS A 377 78.54 -17.62 108.94
N GLN A 378 79.32 -18.41 108.20
CA GLN A 378 80.69 -18.79 108.58
C GLN A 378 81.74 -17.72 108.19
N GLN A 379 81.64 -17.08 107.02
CA GLN A 379 82.67 -16.14 106.50
C GLN A 379 82.46 -14.65 106.84
N TYR A 380 81.26 -14.25 107.26
CA TYR A 380 80.93 -12.92 107.81
C TYR A 380 81.18 -12.86 109.32
N ALA A 381 81.63 -13.95 109.93
CA ALA A 381 82.46 -13.87 111.13
C ALA A 381 83.84 -13.22 110.82
N ASP A 382 84.35 -13.40 109.60
CA ASP A 382 85.74 -13.09 109.23
C ASP A 382 85.92 -11.80 108.39
N SER A 383 84.89 -11.28 107.71
CA SER A 383 85.08 -10.15 106.78
C SER A 383 83.90 -9.18 106.63
N LEU A 384 84.10 -7.97 107.17
CA LEU A 384 83.30 -6.76 106.99
C LEU A 384 84.13 -5.71 106.22
N GLN A 385 83.94 -5.53 104.90
CA GLN A 385 84.36 -4.29 104.20
C GLN A 385 83.84 -4.12 102.74
N GLN A 386 83.17 -2.98 102.52
CA GLN A 386 83.09 -2.18 101.28
C GLN A 386 82.29 -2.71 100.05
N ALA A 387 81.95 -1.80 99.12
CA ALA A 387 80.82 -1.92 98.17
C ALA A 387 80.86 -0.94 96.96
N ALA A 388 79.82 -0.98 96.10
CA ALA A 388 79.48 -0.08 94.97
C ALA A 388 80.33 -0.20 93.67
N LEU A 389 79.89 0.09 92.42
CA LEU A 389 78.57 0.41 91.81
C LEU A 389 78.61 0.16 90.26
N ALA A 390 77.48 0.24 89.52
CA ALA A 390 77.39 0.05 88.05
C ALA A 390 76.08 0.64 87.42
N LYS A 391 76.03 1.05 86.12
CA LYS A 391 74.78 1.37 85.33
C LYS A 391 74.95 1.83 83.83
N THR A 392 74.02 1.37 82.94
CA THR A 392 73.30 2.04 81.78
C THR A 392 74.01 2.63 80.51
N VAL A 393 73.35 2.97 79.36
CA VAL A 393 72.30 2.36 78.46
C VAL A 393 71.85 3.35 77.30
N PRO A 394 71.39 2.90 76.09
CA PRO A 394 70.85 3.70 74.92
C PRO A 394 69.29 3.61 74.77
N PRO A 395 68.53 3.83 73.62
CA PRO A 395 68.79 4.25 72.20
C PRO A 395 67.71 5.23 71.55
N SER A 396 67.46 5.17 70.21
CA SER A 396 66.17 5.43 69.45
C SER A 396 65.95 6.75 68.62
N ALA A 397 64.89 6.93 67.78
CA ALA A 397 64.61 6.39 66.40
C ALA A 397 63.32 6.98 65.68
N ALA A 398 63.22 6.83 64.34
CA ALA A 398 62.03 6.53 63.45
C ALA A 398 60.86 7.50 63.01
N ASP A 399 60.32 7.24 61.79
CA ASP A 399 58.91 7.25 61.23
C ASP A 399 58.03 8.53 60.99
N SER A 400 56.90 8.55 60.19
CA SER A 400 56.43 7.83 58.94
C SER A 400 55.03 8.32 58.38
N SER A 401 54.58 7.81 57.20
CA SER A 401 53.16 7.72 56.67
C SER A 401 52.40 9.00 56.11
N SER A 402 51.20 8.98 55.44
CA SER A 402 50.58 8.14 54.35
C SER A 402 49.19 8.67 53.79
N SER A 403 48.67 8.11 52.66
CA SER A 403 47.26 8.15 52.10
C SER A 403 46.70 9.42 51.39
N GLY A 404 45.64 9.43 50.53
CA GLY A 404 44.85 8.36 49.83
C GLY A 404 43.39 8.75 49.46
N LYS A 405 42.92 8.59 48.19
CA LYS A 405 41.51 8.84 47.73
C LYS A 405 41.10 7.99 46.50
N ALA A 406 39.80 7.85 46.20
CA ALA A 406 39.23 6.95 45.17
C ALA A 406 38.31 7.64 44.13
N LEU A 407 38.13 7.01 42.96
CA LEU A 407 37.25 7.43 41.84
C LEU A 407 36.19 6.35 41.50
N THR A 408 35.09 6.75 40.87
CA THR A 408 34.03 5.87 40.34
C THR A 408 34.16 5.68 38.82
N THR A 409 34.18 4.44 38.34
CA THR A 409 34.20 4.09 36.91
C THR A 409 32.81 3.66 36.41
N ARG A 410 32.45 4.04 35.17
CA ARG A 410 31.29 3.51 34.44
C ARG A 410 31.66 2.19 33.75
N THR A 411 30.66 1.34 33.47
CA THR A 411 30.84 0.05 32.79
C THR A 411 30.31 0.10 31.35
N ASN A 412 31.13 -0.32 30.37
CA ASN A 412 30.70 -0.45 28.98
C ASN A 412 29.99 -1.79 28.76
N VAL A 413 28.71 -1.76 28.39
CA VAL A 413 27.88 -2.94 28.10
C VAL A 413 27.87 -3.19 26.59
N LEU A 414 28.45 -4.30 26.13
CA LEU A 414 28.43 -4.68 24.72
C LEU A 414 27.02 -5.11 24.29
N LEU A 415 26.38 -4.34 23.42
CA LEU A 415 25.06 -4.65 22.86
C LEU A 415 25.12 -5.54 21.61
N GLY A 416 26.23 -5.50 20.87
CA GLY A 416 26.42 -6.34 19.69
C GLY A 416 27.75 -6.10 18.97
N THR A 417 28.12 -7.10 18.19
CA THR A 417 29.27 -7.09 17.27
C THR A 417 28.75 -7.41 15.87
N TYR A 418 29.09 -6.59 14.88
CA TYR A 418 28.52 -6.67 13.53
C TYR A 418 29.61 -6.71 12.45
N HIS A 419 29.54 -7.71 11.59
CA HIS A 419 30.42 -7.84 10.42
C HIS A 419 29.80 -7.10 9.22
N ILE A 420 30.56 -6.17 8.64
CA ILE A 420 30.12 -5.29 7.55
C ILE A 420 31.03 -5.40 6.32
N THR A 421 30.41 -5.31 5.14
CA THR A 421 31.08 -5.47 3.84
C THR A 421 31.20 -4.18 3.03
N SER A 422 30.65 -3.08 3.54
CA SER A 422 30.74 -1.72 2.96
C SER A 422 31.66 -0.86 3.84
N PRO A 423 32.56 -0.04 3.28
CA PRO A 423 33.43 0.83 4.07
C PRO A 423 32.65 1.98 4.70
N ASP A 424 31.65 2.54 4.00
CA ASP A 424 30.83 3.63 4.53
C ASP A 424 29.77 3.11 5.52
N ILE A 425 29.84 3.59 6.76
CA ILE A 425 28.92 3.32 7.86
C ILE A 425 28.13 4.60 8.18
N LEU A 426 26.82 4.56 7.97
CA LEU A 426 25.87 5.57 8.43
C LEU A 426 25.26 5.12 9.75
N ILE A 427 25.45 5.88 10.82
CA ILE A 427 24.77 5.68 12.12
C ILE A 427 23.86 6.88 12.38
N GLU A 428 22.62 6.61 12.75
CA GLU A 428 21.59 7.61 13.07
C GLU A 428 20.99 7.30 14.44
N LEU A 429 21.08 8.25 15.37
CA LEU A 429 20.49 8.15 16.70
C LEU A 429 19.21 8.99 16.78
N PHE A 430 18.11 8.36 17.15
CA PHE A 430 16.82 8.99 17.42
C PHE A 430 16.45 8.83 18.90
N ASP A 431 15.50 9.64 19.35
CA ASP A 431 14.70 9.35 20.54
C ASP A 431 13.95 8.00 20.41
N ASN A 432 13.68 7.32 21.54
CA ASN A 432 13.01 6.01 21.58
C ASN A 432 11.62 6.02 22.26
N ALA A 433 10.82 7.08 22.09
CA ALA A 433 9.36 7.06 21.84
C ALA A 433 8.71 8.42 22.13
N GLU A 434 9.16 9.07 23.21
CA GLU A 434 8.70 10.35 23.70
C GLU A 434 9.93 11.18 24.08
N ILE A 435 10.06 12.36 23.45
CA ILE A 435 11.24 13.23 23.59
C ILE A 435 11.17 13.91 24.95
N ASP A 436 11.89 13.33 25.90
CA ASP A 436 11.74 13.57 27.33
C ASP A 436 12.84 14.48 27.93
N GLY A 437 13.80 14.91 27.09
CA GLY A 437 14.99 15.68 27.46
C GLY A 437 16.31 14.91 27.37
N ASP A 438 16.29 13.65 26.94
CA ASP A 438 17.45 12.77 26.81
C ASP A 438 18.64 13.36 26.04
N ARG A 439 19.85 13.24 26.62
CA ARG A 439 21.11 13.80 26.10
C ARG A 439 22.28 12.82 26.18
N VAL A 440 23.05 12.76 25.11
CA VAL A 440 24.09 11.75 24.89
C VAL A 440 25.39 12.34 24.33
N SER A 441 26.49 11.66 24.65
CA SER A 441 27.77 11.79 23.95
C SER A 441 28.11 10.47 23.24
N VAL A 442 28.81 10.55 22.11
CA VAL A 442 29.26 9.38 21.33
C VAL A 442 30.77 9.43 21.19
N TYR A 443 31.41 8.32 21.55
CA TYR A 443 32.82 8.06 21.30
C TYR A 443 32.94 7.04 20.17
N HIS A 444 33.94 7.21 19.31
CA HIS A 444 34.36 6.25 18.29
C HIS A 444 35.86 6.00 18.44
N ASN A 445 36.27 4.74 18.66
CA ASN A 445 37.66 4.35 18.96
C ASN A 445 38.31 5.29 19.99
N ASP A 446 37.70 5.35 21.19
CA ASP A 446 38.01 6.24 22.33
C ASP A 446 37.97 7.77 22.06
N THR A 447 37.70 8.19 20.83
CA THR A 447 37.66 9.61 20.43
C THR A 447 36.23 10.16 20.50
N LEU A 448 36.02 11.26 21.21
CA LEU A 448 34.72 11.95 21.31
C LEU A 448 34.33 12.55 19.95
N ILE A 449 33.25 12.06 19.34
CA ILE A 449 32.73 12.52 18.03
C ILE A 449 31.37 13.24 18.13
N VAL A 450 30.63 13.05 19.22
CA VAL A 450 29.43 13.82 19.58
C VAL A 450 29.50 14.14 21.06
N SER A 451 29.23 15.38 21.45
CA SER A 451 29.29 15.82 22.85
C SER A 451 27.98 16.47 23.27
N ASN A 452 27.28 15.85 24.23
CA ASN A 452 26.05 16.39 24.84
C ASN A 452 25.02 16.90 23.83
N GLU A 453 24.67 16.07 22.84
CA GLU A 453 23.58 16.33 21.92
C GLU A 453 22.27 15.73 22.41
N MET A 454 21.15 16.34 22.02
CA MET A 454 19.81 15.90 22.43
C MET A 454 19.22 14.88 21.46
N LEU A 455 18.50 13.89 21.97
CA LEU A 455 17.70 13.00 21.16
C LEU A 455 16.39 13.70 20.73
N ASP A 456 16.03 13.60 19.45
CA ASP A 456 14.87 14.28 18.84
C ASP A 456 14.39 13.47 17.60
N LYS A 457 13.33 13.94 16.93
CA LYS A 457 12.79 13.41 15.67
C LYS A 457 13.78 13.54 14.51
N LYS A 458 14.62 14.57 14.54
CA LYS A 458 15.77 14.70 13.64
C LYS A 458 16.93 13.91 14.26
N PRO A 459 17.52 12.94 13.55
CA PRO A 459 18.59 12.14 14.13
C PRO A 459 19.89 12.94 14.31
N ILE A 460 20.68 12.51 15.29
CA ILE A 460 22.12 12.74 15.29
C ILE A 460 22.70 11.78 14.25
N THR A 461 23.32 12.31 13.19
CA THR A 461 23.81 11.53 12.05
C THR A 461 25.33 11.50 12.02
N LEU A 462 25.91 10.30 11.97
CA LEU A 462 27.34 10.03 11.94
C LEU A 462 27.67 9.26 10.66
N ASN A 463 28.64 9.76 9.90
CA ASN A 463 29.18 9.08 8.73
C ASN A 463 30.63 8.70 9.05
N ILE A 464 30.92 7.41 9.08
CA ILE A 464 32.23 6.87 9.44
C ILE A 464 32.70 5.97 8.30
N HIS A 465 33.94 6.15 7.86
CA HIS A 465 34.55 5.34 6.83
C HIS A 465 35.48 4.30 7.47
N ALA A 466 35.32 3.04 7.09
CA ALA A 466 36.18 1.93 7.49
C ALA A 466 37.15 1.56 6.37
N ASP A 467 38.38 1.22 6.73
CA ASP A 467 39.43 0.85 5.77
C ASP A 467 40.14 -0.45 6.18
N THR A 468 41.07 -0.92 5.35
CA THR A 468 41.74 -2.21 5.56
C THR A 468 42.81 -2.20 6.65
N ALA A 469 43.20 -1.02 7.17
CA ALA A 469 44.09 -0.83 8.32
C ALA A 469 43.29 -0.62 9.63
N SER A 470 42.22 0.18 9.60
CA SER A 470 41.24 0.33 10.69
C SER A 470 40.04 -0.59 10.47
N ARG A 471 40.20 -1.88 10.76
CA ARG A 471 39.11 -2.87 10.59
C ARG A 471 38.13 -2.96 11.75
N GLU A 472 38.48 -2.47 12.95
CA GLU A 472 37.60 -2.46 14.13
C GLU A 472 37.13 -1.03 14.43
N HIS A 473 35.81 -0.86 14.54
CA HIS A 473 35.17 0.40 14.92
C HIS A 473 34.29 0.18 16.14
N GLU A 474 34.81 0.54 17.32
CA GLU A 474 34.05 0.61 18.56
C GLU A 474 33.32 1.94 18.68
N PHE A 475 32.03 1.88 18.97
CA PHE A 475 31.21 3.03 19.36
C PHE A 475 30.73 2.87 20.79
N VAL A 476 30.91 3.91 21.60
CA VAL A 476 30.38 3.98 22.97
C VAL A 476 29.40 5.15 23.07
N LEU A 477 28.12 4.84 23.28
CA LEU A 477 27.09 5.81 23.63
C LEU A 477 27.10 6.02 25.15
N VAL A 478 27.12 7.28 25.56
CA VAL A 478 27.27 7.70 26.96
C VAL A 478 26.13 8.63 27.34
N ALA A 479 25.46 8.32 28.45
CA ALA A 479 24.45 9.18 29.08
C ALA A 479 25.08 10.45 29.69
N GLU A 480 24.62 11.62 29.24
CA GLU A 480 24.88 12.91 29.92
C GLU A 480 23.80 13.25 30.93
N ASN A 481 22.58 12.74 30.74
CA ASN A 481 21.48 12.78 31.70
C ASN A 481 20.70 11.44 31.72
N LEU A 482 19.50 11.43 32.30
CA LEU A 482 18.60 10.27 32.33
C LEU A 482 17.22 10.61 31.73
N GLY A 483 17.17 11.64 30.87
CA GLY A 483 15.93 12.24 30.41
C GLY A 483 15.06 12.75 31.58
N SER A 484 13.75 12.60 31.42
CA SER A 484 12.76 12.64 32.50
C SER A 484 12.06 11.29 32.74
N ILE A 485 12.28 10.30 31.86
CA ILE A 485 11.78 8.92 31.94
C ILE A 485 12.99 7.95 31.89
N PRO A 486 13.67 7.70 33.03
CA PRO A 486 14.88 6.88 33.06
C PRO A 486 14.63 5.41 32.67
N PRO A 487 15.62 4.71 32.05
CA PRO A 487 16.95 5.18 31.67
C PRO A 487 16.99 5.85 30.29
N ASN A 488 18.06 6.62 30.02
CA ASN A 488 18.31 7.24 28.72
C ASN A 488 18.21 6.20 27.60
N SER A 489 17.35 6.45 26.61
CA SER A 489 16.84 5.45 25.66
C SER A 489 16.89 5.99 24.22
N ALA A 490 17.89 5.55 23.46
CA ALA A 490 18.05 5.88 22.05
C ALA A 490 17.57 4.76 21.12
N LEU A 491 17.05 5.12 19.95
CA LEU A 491 16.86 4.20 18.83
C LEU A 491 18.00 4.40 17.84
N MET A 492 18.95 3.48 17.82
CA MET A 492 20.09 3.49 16.90
C MET A 492 19.71 2.76 15.61
N ARG A 493 19.82 3.45 14.46
CA ARG A 493 19.78 2.85 13.12
C ARG A 493 21.18 2.86 12.54
N ILE A 494 21.61 1.73 11.98
CA ILE A 494 22.90 1.59 11.28
C ILE A 494 22.61 1.17 9.84
N THR A 495 23.37 1.71 8.89
CA THR A 495 23.34 1.30 7.48
C THR A 495 24.77 1.22 6.94
N ALA A 496 25.15 0.07 6.38
CA ALA A 496 26.43 -0.16 5.74
C ALA A 496 26.19 -0.84 4.37
N GLY A 497 26.18 -0.05 3.30
CA GLY A 497 25.83 -0.50 1.95
C GLY A 497 24.40 -1.07 1.89
N LYS A 498 24.28 -2.41 1.75
CA LYS A 498 22.99 -3.13 1.74
C LYS A 498 22.58 -3.69 3.11
N GLN A 499 23.46 -3.63 4.11
CA GLN A 499 23.18 -4.12 5.46
C GLN A 499 22.55 -2.99 6.28
N SER A 500 21.46 -3.25 7.01
CA SER A 500 20.90 -2.29 7.95
C SER A 500 20.43 -2.97 9.25
N TYR A 501 20.66 -2.29 10.37
CA TYR A 501 20.36 -2.75 11.71
C TYR A 501 19.59 -1.67 12.47
N ARG A 502 18.70 -2.09 13.38
CA ARG A 502 17.95 -1.20 14.27
C ARG A 502 18.03 -1.77 15.69
N LEU A 503 18.55 -0.96 16.62
CA LEU A 503 18.81 -1.35 18.00
C LEU A 503 18.14 -0.35 18.94
N SER A 504 17.42 -0.85 19.95
CA SER A 504 17.04 -0.02 21.11
C SER A 504 18.22 -0.05 22.09
N VAL A 505 18.75 1.13 22.37
CA VAL A 505 19.96 1.34 23.17
C VAL A 505 19.55 2.02 24.47
N LYS A 506 20.03 1.51 25.60
CA LYS A 506 19.74 2.07 26.93
C LYS A 506 21.02 2.32 27.69
N THR A 507 21.13 3.49 28.32
CA THR A 507 22.30 3.91 29.09
C THR A 507 21.90 4.63 30.37
N ASP A 508 22.76 4.62 31.39
CA ASP A 508 22.53 5.34 32.63
C ASP A 508 23.84 5.92 33.19
N MET A 509 23.78 6.58 34.35
CA MET A 509 24.96 7.21 34.95
C MET A 509 26.06 6.21 35.38
N LYS A 510 25.79 4.90 35.32
CA LYS A 510 26.73 3.80 35.66
C LYS A 510 27.12 2.96 34.45
N THR A 511 26.32 2.94 33.38
CA THR A 511 26.45 2.02 32.25
C THR A 511 26.35 2.73 30.91
N ASN A 512 27.39 2.54 30.09
CA ASN A 512 27.47 3.01 28.71
C ASN A 512 27.10 1.85 27.77
N ALA A 513 26.62 2.15 26.56
CA ALA A 513 26.34 1.14 25.55
C ALA A 513 27.49 1.06 24.53
N ARG A 514 28.11 -0.11 24.38
CA ARG A 514 29.21 -0.41 23.46
C ARG A 514 28.69 -1.21 22.26
N ILE A 515 29.05 -0.80 21.05
CA ILE A 515 28.78 -1.52 19.80
C ILE A 515 30.10 -1.64 19.04
N VAL A 516 30.39 -2.80 18.44
CA VAL A 516 31.62 -3.01 17.65
C VAL A 516 31.28 -3.41 16.22
N PHE A 517 31.93 -2.81 15.23
CA PHE A 517 31.86 -3.21 13.84
C PHE A 517 33.21 -3.75 13.36
N TYR A 518 33.16 -4.85 12.60
CA TYR A 518 34.31 -5.43 11.90
C TYR A 518 34.14 -5.29 10.39
N TYR A 519 35.11 -4.66 9.73
CA TYR A 519 35.12 -4.50 8.28
C TYR A 519 35.81 -5.69 7.59
N ASP A 520 34.97 -6.53 6.98
CA ASP A 520 35.37 -7.75 6.26
C ASP A 520 35.67 -7.49 4.78
N GLY A 521 35.77 -6.21 4.37
CA GLY A 521 36.16 -5.81 3.03
C GLY A 521 37.57 -6.31 2.64
N LYS A 522 37.77 -6.42 1.32
CA LYS A 522 39.03 -6.83 0.69
C LYS A 522 39.77 -5.62 0.13
#